data_AF-A0A1E4GXE9-F1
#
_entry.id   AF-A0A1E4GXE9-F1
#
_cell.length_a   1.000
_cell.length_b   1.000
_cell.length_c   1.000
_cell.angle_alpha   90.00
_cell.angle_beta   90.00
_cell.angle_gamma   90.00
#
_symmetry.space_group_name_H-M   'P 1'
#
loop_
_entity.id
_entity.type
_entity.pdbx_description
1 polymer ?
#
loop_
_entity_poly.entity_id
_entity_poly.type
_entity_poly.pdbx_seq_one_letter_code
_entity_poly.pdbx_strand_id
1 'polypeptide(L)'
;MMDWTDRHCRVLHRMLSARAMLYTEMLTTGAVLHGERERLLAYSPVEHPVALQLGGSEPADLAAAARIGADLGYDEINLNVGCPSDRVQSGRFGACLMREPELVADCMSAMGAAVSVPVTVKCRIGVDDQDPEASLFGLVDLCAEAGVSHFVVHARKAWLKGLSPKENRDIPPLDYPLVWRLKRERPELTIVINGGIGSLDEAEAHLAHVDGVMLGRAAYHTPGLLGDVDRRLFGEGTCVGAAAAVAAYREYVASELARGTHLAAMTRHMLGLFHGAPGARAWRRILTVEGVKPRAGLEVIDRALEAVTQASPRTARSGLEAQRLAGGLEAGEAA
;
A
#
# COMPACT_ATOMS: atom_id res chain seq x y z
N MET A 1 6.18 -0.63 -1.54
CA MET A 1 6.60 -0.47 -2.96
C MET A 1 7.69 0.57 -3.05
N MET A 2 8.87 0.20 -3.58
CA MET A 2 10.02 1.11 -3.73
C MET A 2 9.65 2.43 -4.42
N ASP A 3 10.22 3.51 -3.91
CA ASP A 3 10.01 4.92 -4.22
C ASP A 3 8.56 5.41 -4.01
N TRP A 4 7.61 4.56 -3.65
CA TRP A 4 6.18 4.93 -3.63
C TRP A 4 5.62 4.96 -2.22
N THR A 5 5.79 3.90 -1.43
CA THR A 5 5.21 3.80 -0.08
C THR A 5 6.19 4.27 0.99
N ASP A 6 6.79 5.44 0.77
CA ASP A 6 7.50 6.17 1.82
C ASP A 6 6.51 6.64 2.92
N ARG A 7 7.03 7.24 3.99
CA ARG A 7 6.20 7.71 5.11
C ARG A 7 5.12 8.72 4.69
N HIS A 8 5.40 9.57 3.70
CA HIS A 8 4.46 10.58 3.25
C HIS A 8 3.26 9.93 2.53
N CYS A 9 3.53 8.95 1.68
CA CYS A 9 2.48 8.16 1.04
C CYS A 9 1.65 7.37 2.07
N ARG A 10 2.31 6.75 3.05
CA ARG A 10 1.64 5.91 4.05
C ARG A 10 0.73 6.73 4.96
N VAL A 11 1.17 7.92 5.39
CA VAL A 11 0.29 8.83 6.14
C VAL A 11 -0.92 9.26 5.29
N LEU A 12 -0.75 9.56 3.99
CA LEU A 12 -1.89 9.84 3.11
C LEU A 12 -2.86 8.65 3.03
N HIS A 13 -2.35 7.42 2.87
CA HIS A 13 -3.20 6.23 2.84
C HIS A 13 -3.94 6.02 4.16
N ARG A 14 -3.31 6.32 5.30
CA ARG A 14 -3.98 6.28 6.61
C ARG A 14 -5.12 7.28 6.72
N MET A 15 -5.01 8.45 6.09
CA MET A 15 -6.11 9.43 6.06
C MET A 15 -7.31 8.94 5.25
N LEU A 16 -7.15 7.88 4.44
CA LEU A 16 -8.22 7.26 3.66
C LEU A 16 -8.79 6.02 4.35
N SER A 17 -7.96 5.22 5.01
CA SER A 17 -8.37 4.01 5.72
C SER A 17 -7.63 3.91 7.05
N ALA A 18 -8.36 3.76 8.14
CA ALA A 18 -7.84 3.52 9.48
C ALA A 18 -7.48 2.04 9.72
N ARG A 19 -8.04 1.11 8.93
CA ARG A 19 -7.89 -0.33 9.16
C ARG A 19 -6.85 -1.02 8.28
N ALA A 20 -6.60 -0.51 7.08
CA ALA A 20 -5.64 -1.14 6.17
C ALA A 20 -4.23 -1.22 6.77
N MET A 21 -3.61 -2.40 6.69
CA MET A 21 -2.20 -2.60 7.01
C MET A 21 -1.33 -1.87 5.97
N LEU A 22 -0.44 -0.99 6.45
CA LEU A 22 0.51 -0.30 5.59
C LEU A 22 1.83 -1.06 5.56
N TYR A 23 2.53 -1.02 4.43
CA TYR A 23 3.87 -1.62 4.31
C TYR A 23 4.87 -0.56 3.88
N THR A 24 6.04 -0.57 4.50
CA THR A 24 7.15 0.28 4.08
C THR A 24 7.61 -0.04 2.65
N GLU A 25 8.53 0.78 2.15
CA GLU A 25 9.46 0.31 1.12
C GLU A 25 10.31 -0.84 1.67
N MET A 26 10.85 -1.65 0.76
CA MET A 26 11.76 -2.72 1.15
C MET A 26 13.11 -2.11 1.55
N LEU A 27 13.56 -2.37 2.77
CA LEU A 27 14.86 -1.95 3.27
C LEU A 27 15.78 -3.15 3.41
N THR A 28 17.02 -3.04 2.93
CA THR A 28 17.97 -4.15 3.06
C THR A 28 18.48 -4.25 4.49
N THR A 29 18.85 -5.45 4.93
CA THR A 29 19.49 -5.65 6.25
C THR A 29 20.70 -4.74 6.43
N GLY A 30 21.59 -4.66 5.43
CA GLY A 30 22.74 -3.76 5.48
C GLY A 30 22.38 -2.27 5.67
N ALA A 31 21.27 -1.80 5.07
CA ALA A 31 20.79 -0.43 5.27
C ALA A 31 20.24 -0.22 6.69
N VAL A 32 19.55 -1.21 7.26
CA VAL A 32 19.05 -1.16 8.65
C VAL A 32 20.19 -1.25 9.65
N LEU A 33 21.17 -2.12 9.41
CA LEU A 33 22.27 -2.38 10.35
C LEU A 33 23.34 -1.30 10.32
N HIS A 34 23.63 -0.70 9.17
CA HIS A 34 24.78 0.21 9.01
C HIS A 34 24.42 1.60 8.45
N GLY A 35 23.19 1.82 8.00
CA GLY A 35 22.74 3.08 7.42
C GLY A 35 22.20 4.09 8.43
N GLU A 36 21.70 5.20 7.90
CA GLU A 36 21.04 6.28 8.65
C GLU A 36 19.62 5.87 9.10
N ARG A 37 19.52 5.07 10.17
CA ARG A 37 18.27 4.48 10.66
C ARG A 37 17.16 5.49 10.91
N GLU A 38 17.48 6.64 11.50
CA GLU A 38 16.50 7.71 11.78
C GLU A 38 15.83 8.23 10.50
N ARG A 39 16.52 8.19 9.36
CA ARG A 39 15.94 8.58 8.08
C ARG A 39 15.23 7.43 7.40
N LEU A 40 15.84 6.25 7.40
CA LEU A 40 15.36 5.08 6.65
C LEU A 40 14.12 4.43 7.30
N LEU A 41 14.07 4.39 8.62
CA LEU A 41 13.04 3.69 9.39
C LEU A 41 12.00 4.63 10.02
N ALA A 42 12.13 5.94 9.83
CA ALA A 42 11.16 6.88 10.37
C ALA A 42 9.76 6.69 9.78
N TYR A 43 8.78 6.71 10.69
CA TYR A 43 7.36 6.75 10.39
C TYR A 43 6.67 7.72 11.37
N SER A 44 5.45 8.14 11.06
CA SER A 44 4.58 8.91 11.94
C SER A 44 3.69 7.97 12.74
N PRO A 45 3.45 8.20 14.04
CA PRO A 45 2.59 7.33 14.86
C PRO A 45 1.19 7.09 14.29
N VAL A 46 0.66 8.02 13.48
CA VAL A 46 -0.64 7.80 12.83
C VAL A 46 -0.63 6.62 11.86
N GLU A 47 0.54 6.21 11.33
CA GLU A 47 0.65 5.15 10.33
C GLU A 47 0.21 3.77 10.84
N HIS A 48 0.15 3.53 12.15
CA HIS A 48 -0.25 2.23 12.68
C HIS A 48 -1.66 1.79 12.20
N PRO A 49 -1.86 0.49 11.89
CA PRO A 49 -0.83 -0.55 11.81
C PRO A 49 0.08 -0.43 10.56
N VAL A 50 1.40 -0.60 10.76
CA VAL A 50 2.44 -0.53 9.73
C VAL A 50 3.49 -1.63 9.89
N ALA A 51 3.76 -2.32 8.79
CA ALA A 51 4.76 -3.39 8.68
C ALA A 51 6.06 -2.88 8.05
N LEU A 52 7.20 -3.27 8.64
CA LEU A 52 8.52 -3.07 8.05
C LEU A 52 8.86 -4.25 7.12
N GLN A 53 9.09 -3.96 5.84
CA GLN A 53 9.56 -4.98 4.89
C GLN A 53 11.09 -4.98 4.78
N LEU A 54 11.71 -6.12 5.08
CA LEU A 54 13.15 -6.36 5.00
C LEU A 54 13.54 -7.13 3.72
N GLY A 55 14.76 -6.87 3.25
CA GLY A 55 15.43 -7.64 2.20
C GLY A 55 16.81 -8.12 2.67
N GLY A 56 17.02 -9.43 2.66
CA GLY A 56 18.29 -10.06 3.04
C GLY A 56 18.17 -11.57 2.92
N SER A 57 19.27 -12.28 3.19
CA SER A 57 19.34 -13.74 3.17
C SER A 57 20.25 -14.34 4.23
N GLU A 58 20.89 -13.51 5.06
CA GLU A 58 21.69 -13.97 6.18
C GLU A 58 20.83 -13.97 7.45
N PRO A 59 20.56 -15.15 8.08
CA PRO A 59 19.63 -15.24 9.21
C PRO A 59 19.98 -14.33 10.38
N ALA A 60 21.29 -14.21 10.72
CA ALA A 60 21.74 -13.37 11.82
C ALA A 60 21.47 -11.87 11.57
N ASP A 61 21.73 -11.41 10.34
CA ASP A 61 21.50 -10.02 9.94
C ASP A 61 20.00 -9.69 9.91
N LEU A 62 19.19 -10.61 9.40
CA LEU A 62 17.74 -10.47 9.40
C LEU A 62 17.17 -10.44 10.81
N ALA A 63 17.63 -11.30 11.72
CA ALA A 63 17.24 -11.27 13.13
C ALA A 63 17.63 -9.95 13.81
N ALA A 64 18.83 -9.41 13.53
CA ALA A 64 19.26 -8.12 14.05
C ALA A 64 18.44 -6.96 13.49
N ALA A 65 18.15 -6.96 12.18
CA ALA A 65 17.32 -5.95 11.54
C ALA A 65 15.85 -6.01 12.02
N ALA A 66 15.31 -7.21 12.23
CA ALA A 66 13.97 -7.42 12.78
C ALA A 66 13.84 -6.82 14.19
N ARG A 67 14.83 -7.08 15.07
CA ARG A 67 14.88 -6.46 16.41
C ARG A 67 14.85 -4.94 16.35
N ILE A 68 15.68 -4.33 15.49
CA ILE A 68 15.68 -2.88 15.32
C ILE A 68 14.30 -2.37 14.87
N GLY A 69 13.64 -3.06 13.93
CA GLY A 69 12.28 -2.72 13.50
C GLY A 69 11.25 -2.82 14.64
N ALA A 70 11.25 -3.93 15.36
CA ALA A 70 10.32 -4.17 16.47
C ALA A 70 10.53 -3.17 17.62
N ASP A 71 11.79 -2.88 17.99
CA ASP A 71 12.13 -1.89 19.02
C ASP A 71 11.69 -0.47 18.65
N LEU A 72 11.65 -0.16 17.35
CA LEU A 72 11.10 1.10 16.83
C LEU A 72 9.56 1.12 16.79
N GLY A 73 8.90 0.00 17.08
CA GLY A 73 7.45 -0.09 17.22
C GLY A 73 6.69 -0.53 15.97
N TYR A 74 7.34 -1.03 14.92
CA TYR A 74 6.61 -1.61 13.78
C TYR A 74 5.74 -2.80 14.23
N ASP A 75 4.52 -2.89 13.72
CA ASP A 75 3.53 -3.90 14.14
C ASP A 75 3.79 -5.29 13.57
N GLU A 76 4.59 -5.37 12.50
CA GLU A 76 4.91 -6.58 11.77
C GLU A 76 6.28 -6.45 11.08
N ILE A 77 7.05 -7.53 11.05
CA ILE A 77 8.27 -7.63 10.23
C ILE A 77 8.01 -8.58 9.06
N ASN A 78 8.10 -8.06 7.83
CA ASN A 78 7.85 -8.83 6.62
C ASN A 78 9.14 -9.10 5.84
N LEU A 79 9.38 -10.34 5.40
CA LEU A 79 10.50 -10.68 4.53
C LEU A 79 10.09 -10.64 3.06
N ASN A 80 10.86 -9.91 2.24
CA ASN A 80 10.68 -9.87 0.79
C ASN A 80 11.31 -11.09 0.10
N VAL A 81 10.46 -11.95 -0.46
CA VAL A 81 10.83 -13.13 -1.28
C VAL A 81 10.20 -13.00 -2.68
N GLY A 82 10.01 -11.77 -3.18
CA GLY A 82 9.18 -11.53 -4.37
C GLY A 82 9.68 -10.47 -5.35
N CYS A 83 10.69 -9.67 -4.99
CA CYS A 83 11.27 -8.65 -5.87
C CYS A 83 12.23 -9.26 -6.90
N PRO A 84 12.00 -9.10 -8.22
CA PRO A 84 12.84 -9.72 -9.26
C PRO A 84 13.99 -8.84 -9.78
N SER A 85 14.24 -7.66 -9.21
CA SER A 85 15.20 -6.71 -9.81
C SER A 85 16.65 -7.16 -9.72
N ASP A 86 17.47 -6.78 -10.69
CA ASP A 86 18.88 -7.20 -10.79
C ASP A 86 19.70 -6.83 -9.54
N ARG A 87 19.50 -5.61 -9.01
CA ARG A 87 20.17 -5.16 -7.77
C ARG A 87 19.86 -6.06 -6.58
N VAL A 88 18.66 -6.62 -6.54
CA VAL A 88 18.17 -7.49 -5.48
C VAL A 88 18.74 -8.91 -5.64
N GLN A 89 18.82 -9.39 -6.87
CA GLN A 89 19.48 -10.66 -7.20
C GLN A 89 20.98 -10.64 -6.85
N SER A 90 21.70 -9.57 -7.22
CA SER A 90 23.13 -9.42 -6.90
C SER A 90 23.42 -9.37 -5.40
N GLY A 91 22.46 -8.89 -4.60
CA GLY A 91 22.55 -8.92 -3.14
C GLY A 91 22.06 -10.22 -2.50
N ARG A 92 21.67 -11.22 -3.29
CA ARG A 92 21.07 -12.49 -2.85
C ARG A 92 19.83 -12.32 -1.97
N PHE A 93 18.88 -11.48 -2.34
CA PHE A 93 17.58 -11.42 -1.64
C PHE A 93 16.42 -11.28 -2.64
N GLY A 94 15.16 -11.25 -2.15
CA GLY A 94 13.99 -11.12 -3.01
C GLY A 94 13.61 -12.42 -3.74
N ALA A 95 13.14 -12.32 -4.98
CA ALA A 95 12.54 -13.46 -5.69
C ALA A 95 13.53 -14.61 -5.94
N CYS A 96 14.84 -14.36 -6.00
CA CYS A 96 15.81 -15.45 -6.17
C CYS A 96 15.77 -16.47 -5.03
N LEU A 97 15.34 -16.06 -3.83
CA LEU A 97 15.20 -16.94 -2.67
C LEU A 97 14.07 -17.97 -2.81
N MET A 98 13.18 -17.85 -3.80
CA MET A 98 12.22 -18.91 -4.16
C MET A 98 12.90 -20.22 -4.60
N ARG A 99 14.21 -20.18 -4.89
CA ARG A 99 15.04 -21.36 -5.20
C ARG A 99 15.69 -22.01 -3.97
N GLU A 100 15.69 -21.31 -2.84
CA GLU A 100 16.37 -21.70 -1.61
C GLU A 100 15.35 -21.67 -0.45
N PRO A 101 14.24 -22.43 -0.52
CA PRO A 101 13.16 -22.32 0.46
C PRO A 101 13.60 -22.74 1.88
N GLU A 102 14.58 -23.64 2.03
CA GLU A 102 15.17 -23.99 3.33
C GLU A 102 15.90 -22.79 3.94
N LEU A 103 16.65 -22.02 3.14
CA LEU A 103 17.29 -20.79 3.61
C LEU A 103 16.27 -19.74 4.04
N VAL A 104 15.15 -19.64 3.33
CA VAL A 104 14.07 -18.74 3.74
C VAL A 104 13.50 -19.19 5.09
N ALA A 105 13.26 -20.48 5.29
CA ALA A 105 12.81 -21.03 6.57
C ALA A 105 13.80 -20.73 7.72
N ASP A 106 15.12 -20.90 7.50
CA ASP A 106 16.16 -20.53 8.47
C ASP A 106 16.11 -19.04 8.82
N CYS A 107 15.95 -18.17 7.81
CA CYS A 107 15.79 -16.74 7.99
C CYS A 107 14.55 -16.40 8.82
N MET A 108 13.40 -17.02 8.51
CA MET A 108 12.14 -16.79 9.21
C MET A 108 12.20 -17.27 10.65
N SER A 109 12.81 -18.43 10.91
CA SER A 109 13.04 -18.94 12.27
C SER A 109 13.90 -17.98 13.09
N ALA A 110 15.01 -17.50 12.51
CA ALA A 110 15.90 -16.55 13.19
C ALA A 110 15.23 -15.21 13.48
N MET A 111 14.41 -14.69 12.55
CA MET A 111 13.62 -13.47 12.77
C MET A 111 12.57 -13.68 13.85
N GLY A 112 11.79 -14.78 13.78
CA GLY A 112 10.73 -15.10 14.74
C GLY A 112 11.26 -15.33 16.16
N ALA A 113 12.45 -15.91 16.31
CA ALA A 113 13.10 -16.04 17.61
C ALA A 113 13.61 -14.70 18.19
N ALA A 114 13.75 -13.68 17.35
CA ALA A 114 14.35 -12.40 17.73
C ALA A 114 13.33 -11.33 18.14
N VAL A 115 12.05 -11.47 17.77
CA VAL A 115 11.00 -10.47 18.02
C VAL A 115 9.68 -11.11 18.47
N SER A 116 8.84 -10.34 19.16
CA SER A 116 7.49 -10.79 19.57
C SER A 116 6.38 -10.40 18.60
N VAL A 117 6.63 -9.43 17.72
CA VAL A 117 5.68 -9.04 16.67
C VAL A 117 5.63 -10.12 15.57
N PRO A 118 4.51 -10.25 14.83
CA PRO A 118 4.42 -11.21 13.74
C PRO A 118 5.55 -11.05 12.71
N VAL A 119 6.11 -12.18 12.28
CA VAL A 119 7.05 -12.25 11.15
C VAL A 119 6.36 -12.93 9.97
N THR A 120 6.32 -12.28 8.82
CA THR A 120 5.51 -12.69 7.66
C THR A 120 6.34 -12.75 6.39
N VAL A 121 5.87 -13.46 5.36
CA VAL A 121 6.58 -13.57 4.07
C VAL A 121 5.75 -12.94 2.95
N LYS A 122 6.38 -12.14 2.10
CA LYS A 122 5.80 -11.73 0.81
C LYS A 122 6.55 -12.37 -0.35
N CYS A 123 5.90 -13.29 -1.06
CA CYS A 123 6.51 -14.07 -2.13
C CYS A 123 5.77 -13.94 -3.48
N ARG A 124 6.25 -14.72 -4.46
CA ARG A 124 5.58 -15.01 -5.73
C ARG A 124 5.21 -16.50 -5.78
N ILE A 125 4.51 -16.92 -6.83
CA ILE A 125 4.16 -18.33 -7.01
C ILE A 125 5.31 -19.20 -7.53
N GLY A 126 6.49 -18.62 -7.82
CA GLY A 126 7.62 -19.32 -8.41
C GLY A 126 8.54 -18.39 -9.18
N VAL A 127 9.77 -18.84 -9.44
CA VAL A 127 10.69 -18.18 -10.37
C VAL A 127 11.09 -19.05 -11.54
N ASP A 128 11.45 -18.39 -12.61
CA ASP A 128 11.98 -19.00 -13.81
C ASP A 128 11.19 -20.25 -14.23
N ASP A 129 11.84 -21.36 -14.54
CA ASP A 129 11.18 -22.58 -15.03
C ASP A 129 10.61 -23.46 -13.90
N GLN A 130 10.59 -23.00 -12.65
CA GLN A 130 10.01 -23.77 -11.54
C GLN A 130 8.53 -24.08 -11.79
N ASP A 131 8.10 -25.27 -11.40
CA ASP A 131 6.69 -25.58 -11.25
C ASP A 131 6.08 -24.69 -10.15
N PRO A 132 5.04 -23.88 -10.45
CA PRO A 132 4.51 -22.93 -9.47
C PRO A 132 3.89 -23.58 -8.24
N GLU A 133 3.26 -24.75 -8.39
CA GLU A 133 2.64 -25.45 -7.28
C GLU A 133 3.71 -25.97 -6.31
N ALA A 134 4.68 -26.74 -6.83
CA ALA A 134 5.77 -27.25 -6.02
C ALA A 134 6.59 -26.13 -5.36
N SER A 135 6.86 -25.05 -6.09
CA SER A 135 7.65 -23.92 -5.57
C SER A 135 6.91 -23.16 -4.47
N LEU A 136 5.66 -22.76 -4.71
CA LEU A 136 4.89 -22.01 -3.72
C LEU A 136 4.59 -22.85 -2.48
N PHE A 137 4.14 -24.09 -2.66
CA PHE A 137 3.68 -24.93 -1.56
C PHE A 137 4.87 -25.36 -0.70
N GLY A 138 5.97 -25.78 -1.33
CA GLY A 138 7.20 -26.12 -0.60
C GLY A 138 7.76 -24.95 0.21
N LEU A 139 7.77 -23.73 -0.34
CA LEU A 139 8.19 -22.55 0.41
C LEU A 139 7.26 -22.27 1.61
N VAL A 140 5.95 -22.32 1.41
CA VAL A 140 4.96 -22.04 2.45
C VAL A 140 5.03 -23.07 3.56
N ASP A 141 5.08 -24.36 3.22
CA ASP A 141 5.08 -25.45 4.19
C ASP A 141 6.37 -25.39 5.06
N LEU A 142 7.55 -25.17 4.46
CA LEU A 142 8.81 -25.00 5.21
C LEU A 142 8.81 -23.74 6.10
N CYS A 143 8.26 -22.62 5.62
CA CYS A 143 8.15 -21.42 6.44
C CYS A 143 7.13 -21.59 7.59
N ALA A 144 6.05 -22.35 7.37
CA ALA A 144 5.07 -22.66 8.39
C ALA A 144 5.66 -23.53 9.50
N GLU A 145 6.48 -24.52 9.16
CA GLU A 145 7.28 -25.29 10.12
C GLU A 145 8.24 -24.40 10.93
N ALA A 146 8.77 -23.34 10.32
CA ALA A 146 9.58 -22.32 10.98
C ALA A 146 8.77 -21.32 11.85
N GLY A 147 7.44 -21.48 11.93
CA GLY A 147 6.56 -20.67 12.78
C GLY A 147 5.83 -19.53 12.08
N VAL A 148 5.91 -19.41 10.75
CA VAL A 148 5.22 -18.36 9.98
C VAL A 148 3.77 -18.76 9.73
N SER A 149 2.83 -17.90 10.12
CA SER A 149 1.40 -18.13 9.91
C SER A 149 0.75 -17.21 8.88
N HIS A 150 1.47 -16.23 8.32
CA HIS A 150 0.91 -15.23 7.41
C HIS A 150 1.80 -15.05 6.17
N PHE A 151 1.19 -15.27 5.00
CA PHE A 151 1.81 -15.20 3.68
C PHE A 151 1.08 -14.24 2.75
N VAL A 152 1.83 -13.33 2.13
CA VAL A 152 1.35 -12.47 1.05
C VAL A 152 1.87 -12.98 -0.28
N VAL A 153 0.98 -13.53 -1.12
CA VAL A 153 1.35 -14.19 -2.37
C VAL A 153 1.01 -13.32 -3.56
N HIS A 154 2.03 -12.82 -4.27
CA HIS A 154 1.82 -12.27 -5.60
C HIS A 154 1.57 -13.41 -6.59
N ALA A 155 0.37 -13.48 -7.15
CA ALA A 155 -0.13 -14.56 -8.00
C ALA A 155 0.52 -14.62 -9.40
N ARG A 156 1.78 -14.21 -9.56
CA ARG A 156 2.55 -14.29 -10.82
C ARG A 156 3.93 -14.85 -10.54
N LYS A 157 4.45 -15.63 -11.48
CA LYS A 157 5.88 -16.00 -11.47
C LYS A 157 6.77 -14.77 -11.62
N ALA A 158 8.02 -14.86 -11.19
CA ALA A 158 9.06 -13.90 -11.54
C ALA A 158 10.03 -14.53 -12.55
N TRP A 159 10.30 -13.80 -13.64
CA TRP A 159 11.42 -14.08 -14.52
C TRP A 159 12.63 -13.28 -14.03
N LEU A 160 13.67 -13.98 -13.59
CA LEU A 160 14.88 -13.37 -13.05
C LEU A 160 15.82 -12.88 -14.16
N LYS A 161 15.59 -13.31 -15.41
CA LYS A 161 16.34 -12.87 -16.58
C LYS A 161 15.39 -12.44 -17.69
N GLY A 162 15.84 -11.48 -18.49
CA GLY A 162 15.16 -11.07 -19.73
C GLY A 162 13.96 -10.13 -19.57
N LEU A 163 13.47 -9.89 -18.35
CA LEU A 163 12.38 -8.94 -18.08
C LEU A 163 12.78 -7.90 -17.03
N SER A 164 12.45 -6.64 -17.29
CA SER A 164 12.55 -5.59 -16.27
C SER A 164 11.58 -5.85 -15.09
N PRO A 165 11.79 -5.21 -13.93
CA PRO A 165 10.85 -5.32 -12.80
C PRO A 165 9.42 -4.88 -13.13
N LYS A 166 9.26 -3.95 -14.09
CA LYS A 166 7.94 -3.50 -14.56
C LYS A 166 7.26 -4.60 -15.38
N GLU A 167 7.96 -5.14 -16.37
CA GLU A 167 7.46 -6.24 -17.20
C GLU A 167 7.13 -7.48 -16.38
N ASN A 168 7.92 -7.77 -15.34
CA ASN A 168 7.65 -8.85 -14.38
C ASN A 168 6.33 -8.72 -13.61
N ARG A 169 5.68 -7.55 -13.62
CA ARG A 169 4.35 -7.33 -13.03
C ARG A 169 3.22 -7.35 -14.06
N ASP A 170 3.55 -7.39 -15.34
CA ASP A 170 2.61 -7.19 -16.46
C ASP A 170 2.60 -8.36 -17.46
N ILE A 171 3.73 -9.01 -17.73
CA ILE A 171 3.87 -10.06 -18.74
C ILE A 171 3.53 -11.48 -18.21
N PRO A 172 4.15 -12.00 -17.13
CA PRO A 172 3.82 -13.37 -16.67
C PRO A 172 2.34 -13.45 -16.27
N PRO A 173 1.59 -14.49 -16.66
CA PRO A 173 0.16 -14.58 -16.37
C PRO A 173 -0.11 -14.63 -14.86
N LEU A 174 -1.29 -14.16 -14.47
CA LEU A 174 -1.83 -14.32 -13.12
C LEU A 174 -2.40 -15.73 -12.97
N ASP A 175 -2.17 -16.34 -11.81
CA ASP A 175 -2.75 -17.61 -11.40
C ASP A 175 -3.37 -17.47 -10.00
N TYR A 176 -4.54 -16.84 -9.94
CA TYR A 176 -5.30 -16.73 -8.70
C TYR A 176 -5.82 -18.08 -8.18
N PRO A 177 -6.32 -19.02 -9.03
CA PRO A 177 -6.76 -20.33 -8.57
C PRO A 177 -5.70 -21.10 -7.78
N LEU A 178 -4.42 -20.97 -8.12
CA LEU A 178 -3.33 -21.57 -7.35
C LEU A 178 -3.26 -21.02 -5.91
N VAL A 179 -3.40 -19.70 -5.72
CA VAL A 179 -3.40 -19.07 -4.39
C VAL A 179 -4.66 -19.45 -3.59
N TRP A 180 -5.82 -19.56 -4.25
CA TRP A 180 -7.04 -20.04 -3.61
C TRP A 180 -6.92 -21.50 -3.16
N ARG A 181 -6.28 -22.35 -3.98
CA ARG A 181 -5.99 -23.73 -3.60
C ARG A 181 -5.03 -23.80 -2.41
N LEU A 182 -3.98 -22.96 -2.39
CA LEU A 182 -3.06 -22.87 -1.25
C LEU A 182 -3.85 -22.64 0.05
N LYS A 183 -4.73 -21.64 0.10
CA LYS A 183 -5.55 -21.36 1.28
C LYS A 183 -6.49 -22.52 1.63
N ARG A 184 -7.14 -23.13 0.64
CA ARG A 184 -8.05 -24.26 0.88
C ARG A 184 -7.35 -25.46 1.52
N GLU A 185 -6.10 -25.70 1.14
CA GLU A 185 -5.32 -26.85 1.62
C GLU A 185 -4.52 -26.57 2.90
N ARG A 186 -4.25 -25.29 3.23
CA ARG A 186 -3.65 -24.84 4.49
C ARG A 186 -4.62 -23.88 5.20
N PRO A 187 -5.80 -24.35 5.64
CA PRO A 187 -6.85 -23.49 6.20
C PRO A 187 -6.40 -22.73 7.47
N GLU A 188 -5.42 -23.25 8.19
CA GLU A 188 -4.83 -22.66 9.40
C GLU A 188 -3.92 -21.45 9.13
N LEU A 189 -3.42 -21.28 7.91
CA LEU A 189 -2.54 -20.17 7.53
C LEU A 189 -3.36 -18.99 7.01
N THR A 190 -2.90 -17.77 7.32
CA THR A 190 -3.42 -16.53 6.74
C THR A 190 -2.78 -16.32 5.36
N ILE A 191 -3.59 -16.41 4.31
CA ILE A 191 -3.15 -16.20 2.93
C ILE A 191 -3.74 -14.91 2.38
N VAL A 192 -2.86 -13.99 1.98
CA VAL A 192 -3.22 -12.69 1.38
C VAL A 192 -2.84 -12.71 -0.09
N ILE A 193 -3.81 -12.54 -0.98
CA ILE A 193 -3.56 -12.54 -2.42
C ILE A 193 -3.13 -11.16 -2.92
N ASN A 194 -2.24 -11.15 -3.92
CA ASN A 194 -1.71 -9.93 -4.54
C ASN A 194 -1.49 -10.09 -6.05
N GLY A 195 -1.49 -8.96 -6.74
CA GLY A 195 -1.14 -8.83 -8.16
C GLY A 195 -2.37 -8.65 -9.03
N GLY A 196 -2.38 -7.64 -9.90
CA GLY A 196 -3.46 -7.43 -10.88
C GLY A 196 -4.79 -6.86 -10.35
N ILE A 197 -5.02 -6.85 -9.04
CA ILE A 197 -6.28 -6.40 -8.42
C ILE A 197 -6.38 -4.87 -8.48
N GLY A 198 -7.36 -4.37 -9.23
CA GLY A 198 -7.54 -2.97 -9.60
C GLY A 198 -8.69 -2.25 -8.90
N SER A 199 -9.62 -2.98 -8.28
CA SER A 199 -10.82 -2.41 -7.66
C SER A 199 -11.18 -3.12 -6.35
N LEU A 200 -12.06 -2.49 -5.54
CA LEU A 200 -12.60 -3.13 -4.33
C LEU A 200 -13.60 -4.25 -4.66
N ASP A 201 -14.28 -4.19 -5.80
CA ASP A 201 -15.17 -5.26 -6.26
C ASP A 201 -14.36 -6.53 -6.56
N GLU A 202 -13.22 -6.38 -7.24
CA GLU A 202 -12.26 -7.48 -7.45
C GLU A 202 -11.68 -7.98 -6.12
N ALA A 203 -11.38 -7.08 -5.18
CA ALA A 203 -10.89 -7.46 -3.86
C ALA A 203 -11.93 -8.31 -3.09
N GLU A 204 -13.19 -7.89 -3.05
CA GLU A 204 -14.29 -8.63 -2.42
C GLU A 204 -14.48 -10.01 -3.06
N ALA A 205 -14.39 -10.12 -4.39
CA ALA A 205 -14.46 -11.40 -5.09
C ALA A 205 -13.33 -12.36 -4.65
N HIS A 206 -12.13 -11.84 -4.40
CA HIS A 206 -11.03 -12.64 -3.89
C HIS A 206 -11.19 -13.00 -2.41
N LEU A 207 -11.74 -12.11 -1.58
CA LEU A 207 -11.97 -12.36 -0.15
C LEU A 207 -12.99 -13.49 0.11
N ALA A 208 -13.74 -13.93 -0.89
CA ALA A 208 -14.54 -15.15 -0.82
C ALA A 208 -13.69 -16.45 -0.79
N HIS A 209 -12.39 -16.36 -1.10
CA HIS A 209 -11.49 -17.51 -1.26
C HIS A 209 -10.23 -17.45 -0.38
N VAL A 210 -9.85 -16.27 0.10
CA VAL A 210 -8.61 -16.03 0.87
C VAL A 210 -8.87 -15.03 2.01
N ASP A 211 -7.92 -14.94 2.95
CA ASP A 211 -8.11 -14.15 4.18
C ASP A 211 -7.87 -12.65 3.98
N GLY A 212 -7.16 -12.26 2.92
CA GLY A 212 -6.87 -10.86 2.65
C GLY A 212 -6.46 -10.57 1.22
N VAL A 213 -6.45 -9.27 0.89
CA VAL A 213 -6.02 -8.75 -0.41
C VAL A 213 -5.02 -7.62 -0.20
N MET A 214 -3.89 -7.68 -0.89
CA MET A 214 -2.92 -6.58 -0.94
C MET A 214 -3.06 -5.80 -2.24
N LEU A 215 -3.39 -4.51 -2.13
CA LEU A 215 -3.41 -3.56 -3.23
C LEU A 215 -2.07 -2.83 -3.37
N GLY A 216 -1.48 -2.90 -4.57
CA GLY A 216 -0.23 -2.19 -4.90
C GLY A 216 -0.51 -0.96 -5.75
N ARG A 217 -0.42 -1.14 -7.08
CA ARG A 217 -0.55 -0.04 -8.05
C ARG A 217 -1.88 0.71 -7.99
N ALA A 218 -2.99 0.01 -7.74
CA ALA A 218 -4.30 0.64 -7.57
C ALA A 218 -4.29 1.63 -6.39
N ALA A 219 -3.77 1.21 -5.24
CA ALA A 219 -3.67 2.07 -4.06
C ALA A 219 -2.84 3.34 -4.31
N TYR A 220 -1.84 3.29 -5.19
CA TYR A 220 -0.99 4.46 -5.50
C TYR A 220 -1.49 5.33 -6.66
N HIS A 221 -2.00 4.73 -7.73
CA HIS A 221 -2.46 5.46 -8.91
C HIS A 221 -3.86 6.04 -8.75
N THR A 222 -4.68 5.42 -7.91
CA THR A 222 -6.07 5.80 -7.64
C THR A 222 -6.38 5.72 -6.14
N PRO A 223 -5.61 6.40 -5.25
CA PRO A 223 -5.70 6.25 -3.80
C PRO A 223 -7.09 6.54 -3.24
N GLY A 224 -7.93 7.31 -3.93
CA GLY A 224 -9.31 7.58 -3.51
C GLY A 224 -10.13 6.31 -3.22
N LEU A 225 -9.83 5.18 -3.88
CA LEU A 225 -10.51 3.90 -3.61
C LEU A 225 -10.30 3.40 -2.16
N LEU A 226 -9.20 3.81 -1.51
CA LEU A 226 -8.92 3.41 -0.13
C LEU A 226 -9.95 4.00 0.85
N GLY A 227 -10.61 5.12 0.49
CA GLY A 227 -11.65 5.76 1.30
C GLY A 227 -12.86 4.88 1.58
N ASP A 228 -13.07 3.84 0.77
CA ASP A 228 -14.17 2.88 0.94
C ASP A 228 -13.75 1.59 1.65
N VAL A 229 -12.46 1.38 1.93
CA VAL A 229 -11.93 0.12 2.47
C VAL A 229 -12.54 -0.22 3.83
N ASP A 230 -12.52 0.71 4.77
CA ASP A 230 -13.00 0.47 6.15
C ASP A 230 -14.49 0.09 6.15
N ARG A 231 -15.31 0.85 5.42
CA ARG A 231 -16.75 0.60 5.32
C ARG A 231 -17.07 -0.72 4.60
N ARG A 232 -16.42 -0.98 3.45
CA ARG A 232 -16.76 -2.13 2.60
C ARG A 232 -16.19 -3.45 3.12
N LEU A 233 -14.92 -3.44 3.53
CA LEU A 233 -14.18 -4.66 3.83
C LEU A 233 -14.11 -4.97 5.33
N PHE A 234 -14.17 -3.95 6.18
CA PHE A 234 -14.16 -4.12 7.63
C PHE A 234 -15.53 -3.89 8.29
N GLY A 235 -16.51 -3.35 7.55
CA GLY A 235 -17.84 -3.02 8.08
C GLY A 235 -17.82 -1.87 9.09
N GLU A 236 -16.77 -1.04 9.07
CA GLU A 236 -16.53 0.01 10.07
C GLU A 236 -16.53 1.41 9.45
N GLY A 237 -17.03 2.38 10.21
CA GLY A 237 -17.00 3.80 9.83
C GLY A 237 -17.84 4.14 8.60
N THR A 238 -17.51 5.28 7.99
CA THR A 238 -18.14 5.78 6.75
C THR A 238 -17.09 5.95 5.67
N CYS A 239 -17.53 6.03 4.41
CA CYS A 239 -16.62 6.35 3.30
C CYS A 239 -15.88 7.67 3.56
N VAL A 240 -14.55 7.66 3.45
CA VAL A 240 -13.72 8.86 3.55
C VAL A 240 -13.50 9.44 2.16
N GLY A 241 -14.16 10.56 1.87
CA GLY A 241 -13.98 11.27 0.61
C GLY A 241 -12.57 11.84 0.46
N ALA A 242 -12.08 11.89 -0.78
CA ALA A 242 -10.75 12.43 -1.12
C ALA A 242 -10.47 13.83 -0.52
N ALA A 243 -11.45 14.74 -0.55
CA ALA A 243 -11.30 16.08 0.02
C ALA A 243 -11.13 16.07 1.55
N ALA A 244 -11.85 15.17 2.24
CA ALA A 244 -11.72 15.00 3.69
C ALA A 244 -10.35 14.41 4.06
N ALA A 245 -9.87 13.42 3.30
CA ALA A 245 -8.54 12.86 3.47
C ALA A 245 -7.44 13.93 3.26
N VAL A 246 -7.58 14.80 2.25
CA VAL A 246 -6.66 15.95 2.07
C VAL A 246 -6.70 16.88 3.27
N ALA A 247 -7.89 17.22 3.77
CA ALA A 247 -8.03 18.11 4.92
C ALA A 247 -7.33 17.55 6.17
N ALA A 248 -7.48 16.24 6.45
CA ALA A 248 -6.78 15.57 7.54
C ALA A 248 -5.26 15.51 7.31
N TYR A 249 -4.83 15.28 6.06
CA TYR A 249 -3.40 15.22 5.70
C TYR A 249 -2.69 16.58 5.83
N ARG A 250 -3.41 17.71 5.79
CA ARG A 250 -2.82 19.06 5.85
C ARG A 250 -2.01 19.29 7.12
N GLU A 251 -2.42 18.73 8.26
CA GLU A 251 -1.68 18.89 9.52
C GLU A 251 -0.28 18.26 9.43
N TYR A 252 -0.20 17.04 8.89
CA TYR A 252 1.06 16.37 8.62
C TYR A 252 1.94 17.17 7.66
N VAL A 253 1.36 17.68 6.55
CA VAL A 253 2.10 18.51 5.59
C VAL A 253 2.65 19.77 6.24
N ALA A 254 1.86 20.44 7.09
CA ALA A 254 2.30 21.62 7.83
C ALA A 254 3.51 21.31 8.73
N SER A 255 3.45 20.20 9.46
CA SER A 255 4.55 19.75 10.34
C SER A 255 5.82 19.44 9.54
N GLU A 256 5.71 18.79 8.39
CA GLU A 256 6.88 18.45 7.56
C GLU A 256 7.47 19.68 6.86
N LEU A 257 6.65 20.63 6.41
CA LEU A 257 7.12 21.92 5.90
C LEU A 257 7.91 22.68 6.97
N ALA A 258 7.44 22.70 8.22
CA ALA A 258 8.15 23.33 9.33
C ALA A 258 9.51 22.66 9.65
N ARG A 259 9.66 21.36 9.30
CA ARG A 259 10.93 20.61 9.39
C ARG A 259 11.82 20.77 8.15
N GLY A 260 11.40 21.53 7.15
CA GLY A 260 12.16 21.78 5.92
C GLY A 260 11.93 20.77 4.80
N THR A 261 10.98 19.83 4.93
CA THR A 261 10.63 18.91 3.85
C THR A 261 9.94 19.69 2.72
N HIS A 262 10.40 19.51 1.49
CA HIS A 262 9.80 20.14 0.31
C HIS A 262 8.38 19.63 0.05
N LEU A 263 7.44 20.53 -0.31
CA LEU A 263 6.04 20.18 -0.58
C LEU A 263 5.90 19.04 -1.61
N ALA A 264 6.69 19.06 -2.68
CA ALA A 264 6.68 18.06 -3.74
C ALA A 264 6.99 16.63 -3.26
N ALA A 265 7.74 16.47 -2.15
CA ALA A 265 8.00 15.16 -1.55
C ALA A 265 6.72 14.53 -0.99
N MET A 266 5.73 15.35 -0.60
CA MET A 266 4.45 14.90 -0.06
C MET A 266 3.35 14.88 -1.13
N THR A 267 3.25 15.94 -1.96
CA THR A 267 2.15 16.08 -2.92
C THR A 267 2.24 15.14 -4.13
N ARG A 268 3.43 14.59 -4.41
CA ARG A 268 3.59 13.52 -5.42
C ARG A 268 2.71 12.30 -5.16
N HIS A 269 2.35 12.03 -3.91
CA HIS A 269 1.56 10.85 -3.51
C HIS A 269 0.05 11.05 -3.66
N MET A 270 -0.43 12.29 -3.78
CA MET A 270 -1.86 12.60 -3.93
C MET A 270 -2.28 12.90 -5.37
N LEU A 271 -1.38 12.79 -6.36
CA LEU A 271 -1.69 13.12 -7.76
C LEU A 271 -2.86 12.31 -8.33
N GLY A 272 -2.97 11.04 -7.93
CA GLY A 272 -4.05 10.13 -8.37
C GLY A 272 -5.35 10.25 -7.56
N LEU A 273 -5.40 11.09 -6.52
CA LEU A 273 -6.46 11.05 -5.51
C LEU A 273 -7.86 11.30 -6.07
N PHE A 274 -7.97 12.22 -7.04
CA PHE A 274 -9.22 12.56 -7.70
C PHE A 274 -9.36 11.87 -9.08
N HIS A 275 -8.76 10.70 -9.29
CA HIS A 275 -8.85 9.99 -10.57
C HIS A 275 -10.29 9.87 -11.06
N GLY A 276 -10.54 10.22 -12.32
CA GLY A 276 -11.88 10.18 -12.93
C GLY A 276 -12.82 11.33 -12.54
N ALA A 277 -12.50 12.14 -11.53
CA ALA A 277 -13.35 13.24 -11.09
C ALA A 277 -13.21 14.51 -11.96
N PRO A 278 -14.25 15.35 -12.06
CA PRO A 278 -14.13 16.70 -12.60
C PRO A 278 -13.01 17.49 -11.87
N GLY A 279 -12.20 18.23 -12.64
CA GLY A 279 -11.08 19.00 -12.08
C GLY A 279 -9.80 18.20 -11.77
N ALA A 280 -9.80 16.86 -11.90
CA ALA A 280 -8.63 16.01 -11.64
C ALA A 280 -7.36 16.38 -12.45
N ARG A 281 -7.54 16.87 -13.69
CA ARG A 281 -6.43 17.37 -14.51
C ARG A 281 -5.84 18.65 -13.91
N ALA A 282 -6.68 19.56 -13.43
CA ALA A 282 -6.25 20.81 -12.79
C ALA A 282 -5.53 20.52 -11.47
N TRP A 283 -6.10 19.64 -10.64
CA TRP A 283 -5.47 19.12 -9.42
C TRP A 283 -4.03 18.67 -9.66
N ARG A 284 -3.82 17.72 -10.58
CA ARG A 284 -2.48 17.20 -10.91
C ARG A 284 -1.55 18.30 -11.42
N ARG A 285 -2.04 19.17 -12.31
CA ARG A 285 -1.23 20.25 -12.90
C ARG A 285 -0.74 21.22 -11.82
N ILE A 286 -1.63 21.66 -10.92
CA ILE A 286 -1.29 22.61 -9.86
C ILE A 286 -0.22 22.00 -8.94
N LEU A 287 -0.45 20.78 -8.45
CA LEU A 287 0.52 20.13 -7.56
C LEU A 287 1.88 19.90 -8.21
N THR A 288 1.92 19.42 -9.44
CA THR A 288 3.19 19.15 -10.15
C THR A 288 3.95 20.43 -10.52
N VAL A 289 3.25 21.49 -10.95
CA VAL A 289 3.90 22.73 -11.42
C VAL A 289 4.24 23.67 -10.27
N GLU A 290 3.38 23.75 -9.26
CA GLU A 290 3.53 24.72 -8.17
C GLU A 290 4.16 24.11 -6.93
N GLY A 291 3.95 22.81 -6.67
CA GLY A 291 4.51 22.14 -5.50
C GLY A 291 6.03 21.97 -5.52
N VAL A 292 6.66 22.09 -6.69
CA VAL A 292 8.12 22.04 -6.85
C VAL A 292 8.80 23.39 -6.61
N LYS A 293 8.04 24.49 -6.54
CA LYS A 293 8.60 25.83 -6.40
C LYS A 293 9.21 26.03 -5.01
N PRO A 294 10.29 26.83 -4.88
CA PRO A 294 10.80 27.22 -3.57
C PRO A 294 9.70 27.90 -2.74
N ARG A 295 9.60 27.54 -1.46
CA ARG A 295 8.59 28.04 -0.50
C ARG A 295 7.13 27.70 -0.83
N ALA A 296 6.87 26.74 -1.72
CA ALA A 296 5.52 26.21 -1.91
C ALA A 296 4.99 25.62 -0.59
N GLY A 297 3.80 26.05 -0.18
CA GLY A 297 3.16 25.64 1.07
C GLY A 297 1.74 25.12 0.87
N LEU A 298 0.96 25.11 1.96
CA LEU A 298 -0.40 24.58 1.98
C LEU A 298 -1.34 25.30 0.99
N GLU A 299 -1.07 26.55 0.64
CA GLU A 299 -1.85 27.32 -0.32
C GLU A 299 -1.88 26.67 -1.72
N VAL A 300 -0.85 25.88 -2.08
CA VAL A 300 -0.85 25.11 -3.33
C VAL A 300 -1.87 23.98 -3.29
N ILE A 301 -1.98 23.29 -2.14
CA ILE A 301 -2.98 22.24 -1.93
C ILE A 301 -4.38 22.85 -1.95
N ASP A 302 -4.57 23.98 -1.27
CA ASP A 302 -5.87 24.66 -1.18
C ASP A 302 -6.37 25.08 -2.57
N ARG A 303 -5.50 25.68 -3.41
CA ARG A 303 -5.84 26.00 -4.81
C ARG A 303 -6.14 24.77 -5.65
N ALA A 304 -5.40 23.68 -5.46
CA ALA A 304 -5.66 22.44 -6.17
C ALA A 304 -7.04 21.86 -5.80
N LEU A 305 -7.40 21.89 -4.51
CA LEU A 305 -8.68 21.40 -3.99
C LEU A 305 -9.86 22.26 -4.46
N GLU A 306 -9.67 23.58 -4.51
CA GLU A 306 -10.65 24.51 -5.07
C GLU A 306 -10.96 24.19 -6.54
N ALA A 307 -9.93 23.90 -7.35
CA ALA A 307 -10.11 23.55 -8.76
C ALA A 307 -10.94 22.27 -8.97
N VAL A 308 -10.86 21.31 -8.04
CA VAL A 308 -11.73 20.11 -8.06
C VAL A 308 -13.15 20.46 -7.62
N THR A 309 -13.28 21.26 -6.56
CA THR A 309 -14.59 21.63 -5.98
C THR A 309 -15.42 22.48 -6.94
N GLN A 310 -14.80 23.43 -7.65
CA GLN A 310 -15.47 24.28 -8.64
C GLN A 310 -15.86 23.51 -9.92
N ALA A 311 -15.07 22.50 -10.30
CA ALA A 311 -15.34 21.68 -11.49
C ALA A 311 -16.40 20.61 -11.23
N SER A 312 -16.61 20.23 -9.97
CA SER A 312 -17.68 19.29 -9.60
C SER A 312 -19.04 19.95 -9.85
N PRO A 313 -19.96 19.31 -10.59
CA PRO A 313 -21.26 19.90 -10.83
C PRO A 313 -21.94 20.21 -9.50
N ARG A 314 -22.48 21.42 -9.37
CA ARG A 314 -23.28 21.86 -8.21
C ARG A 314 -24.55 21.00 -8.05
N THR A 315 -24.44 19.79 -7.52
CA THR A 315 -25.57 19.12 -6.86
C THR A 315 -25.80 19.79 -5.51
N ALA A 316 -26.33 21.02 -5.52
CA ALA A 316 -27.04 21.71 -4.41
C ALA A 316 -27.23 23.23 -4.67
N ARG A 317 -27.65 23.64 -5.88
CA ARG A 317 -28.32 24.94 -6.05
C ARG A 317 -29.80 24.85 -6.42
N SER A 318 -30.42 23.67 -6.27
CA SER A 318 -31.85 23.47 -6.52
C SER A 318 -32.71 23.24 -5.26
N GLY A 319 -32.18 23.47 -4.05
CA GLY A 319 -32.95 23.37 -2.80
C GLY A 319 -33.60 24.68 -2.34
N LEU A 320 -32.98 25.84 -2.60
CA LEU A 320 -33.49 27.15 -2.15
C LEU A 320 -34.30 27.93 -3.20
N GLU A 321 -34.17 27.60 -4.49
CA GLU A 321 -35.00 28.23 -5.55
C GLU A 321 -36.33 27.49 -5.77
N ALA A 322 -36.42 26.19 -5.44
CA ALA A 322 -37.67 25.43 -5.53
C ALA A 322 -38.70 25.85 -4.46
N GLN A 323 -38.26 26.36 -3.30
CA GLN A 323 -39.18 26.93 -2.30
C GLN A 323 -39.61 28.37 -2.59
N ARG A 324 -38.83 29.13 -3.39
CA ARG A 324 -39.22 30.49 -3.79
C ARG A 324 -40.24 30.52 -4.94
N LEU A 325 -40.28 29.47 -5.76
CA LEU A 325 -41.29 29.33 -6.83
C LEU A 325 -42.59 28.67 -6.35
N ALA A 326 -42.58 27.97 -5.21
CA ALA A 326 -43.78 27.36 -4.62
C ALA A 326 -44.54 28.29 -3.65
N GLY A 327 -43.91 29.36 -3.14
CA GLY A 327 -44.52 30.30 -2.18
C GLY A 327 -45.14 31.57 -2.78
N GLY A 328 -45.26 31.66 -4.11
CA GLY A 328 -45.64 32.90 -4.81
C GLY A 328 -47.02 32.90 -5.47
N LEU A 329 -47.87 31.90 -5.26
CA LEU A 329 -49.14 31.73 -5.99
C LEU A 329 -50.42 31.76 -5.13
N GLU A 330 -50.36 32.20 -3.87
CA GLU A 330 -51.57 32.40 -3.07
C GLU A 330 -51.61 33.82 -2.47
N ALA A 331 -51.93 34.81 -3.30
CA ALA A 331 -52.50 36.08 -2.87
C ALA A 331 -53.27 36.76 -4.01
N GLY A 332 -54.61 36.72 -3.94
CA GLY A 332 -55.58 37.31 -4.86
C GLY A 332 -56.44 36.21 -5.50
N GLU A 333 -57.76 36.12 -5.34
CA GLU A 333 -58.80 37.13 -5.17
C GLU A 333 -60.01 36.56 -4.42
N ALA A 334 -60.81 37.49 -3.89
CA ALA A 334 -62.04 37.27 -3.13
C ALA A 334 -63.25 36.89 -4.00
N ALA A 335 -64.15 36.09 -3.42
CA ALA A 335 -65.61 36.18 -3.54
C ALA A 335 -66.24 35.46 -2.34
#